data_AF-X1H4L2-F1
#
_entry.id   AF-X1H4L2-F1
#
_cell.length_a   1.000
_cell.length_b   1.000
_cell.length_c   1.000
_cell.angle_alpha   90.00
_cell.angle_beta   90.00
_cell.angle_gamma   90.00
#
_symmetry.space_group_name_H-M   'P 1'
#
loop_
_entity.id
_entity.type
_entity.pdbx_description
1 polymer ?
#
loop_
_entity_poly.entity_id
_entity_poly.type
_entity_poly.pdbx_seq_one_letter_code
_entity_poly.pdbx_strand_id
1 'polypeptide(L)'
;RATVWRRLKSMGAVYLQNSAAVLPAHDAAERALRKLHHEILGMNGTAVLLSCAALAGEHGVVSLFQAARDSEYEEILDKCADFHTGLEKEYAASHFTYGE
;
A
#
# COMPACT_ATOMS: atom_id res chain seq x y z
N ARG A 1 -12.77 -2.54 -11.45
CA ARG A 1 -12.33 -1.31 -10.71
C ARG A 1 -11.81 -1.61 -9.30
N ALA A 2 -12.63 -2.11 -8.36
CA ALA A 2 -12.17 -2.35 -6.97
C ALA A 2 -11.01 -3.37 -6.87
N THR A 3 -11.04 -4.45 -7.67
CA THR A 3 -9.97 -5.46 -7.69
C THR A 3 -8.63 -4.89 -8.15
N VAL A 4 -8.64 -4.09 -9.23
CA VAL A 4 -7.43 -3.43 -9.77
C VAL A 4 -6.82 -2.49 -8.73
N TRP A 5 -7.64 -1.67 -8.08
CA TRP A 5 -7.20 -0.79 -7.00
C TRP A 5 -6.55 -1.58 -5.85
N ARG A 6 -7.18 -2.66 -5.37
CA ARG A 6 -6.60 -3.49 -4.29
C ARG A 6 -5.27 -4.10 -4.70
N ARG A 7 -5.13 -4.54 -5.96
CA ARG A 7 -3.89 -5.08 -6.50
C ARG A 7 -2.78 -4.02 -6.51
N LEU A 8 -3.09 -2.83 -7.02
CA LEU A 8 -2.15 -1.69 -7.02
C LEU A 8 -1.70 -1.34 -5.60
N LYS A 9 -2.64 -1.23 -4.66
CA LYS A 9 -2.32 -0.99 -3.25
C LYS A 9 -1.41 -2.09 -2.67
N SER A 10 -1.71 -3.36 -2.94
CA SER A 10 -0.87 -4.48 -2.47
C SER A 10 0.55 -4.51 -3.05
N MET A 11 0.77 -3.87 -4.20
CA MET A 11 2.09 -3.73 -4.82
C MET A 11 2.86 -2.51 -4.27
N GLY A 12 2.25 -1.70 -3.41
CA GLY A 12 2.83 -0.43 -2.93
C GLY A 12 2.74 0.70 -3.95
N ALA A 13 1.81 0.63 -4.90
CA ALA A 13 1.64 1.68 -5.89
C ALA A 13 0.97 2.91 -5.28
N VAL A 14 1.43 4.11 -5.65
CA VAL A 14 0.80 5.38 -5.28
C VAL A 14 0.14 6.02 -6.51
N TYR A 15 -0.88 6.84 -6.28
CA TYR A 15 -1.57 7.56 -7.34
C TYR A 15 -0.94 8.93 -7.54
N LEU A 16 -0.43 9.20 -8.75
CA LEU A 16 0.07 10.52 -9.13
C LEU A 16 -1.08 11.45 -9.51
N GLN A 17 -2.09 10.89 -10.19
CA GLN A 17 -3.34 11.55 -10.55
C GLN A 17 -4.47 10.52 -10.58
N ASN A 18 -5.71 11.00 -10.75
CA ASN A 18 -6.86 10.12 -10.94
C ASN A 18 -6.59 9.10 -12.07
N SER A 19 -6.69 7.81 -11.73
CA SER A 19 -6.44 6.70 -12.65
C SER A 19 -5.00 6.49 -13.13
N ALA A 20 -4.02 7.25 -12.62
CA ALA A 20 -2.61 7.06 -12.90
C ALA A 20 -1.87 6.60 -11.63
N ALA A 21 -1.54 5.31 -11.58
CA ALA A 21 -0.77 4.71 -10.49
C ALA A 21 0.67 4.45 -10.93
N VAL A 22 1.62 4.67 -10.03
CA VAL A 22 3.06 4.55 -10.29
C VAL A 22 3.73 3.64 -9.27
N LEU A 23 4.79 2.98 -9.71
CA LEU A 23 5.69 2.17 -8.89
C LEU A 23 7.13 2.56 -9.23
N PRO A 24 8.07 2.44 -8.26
CA PRO A 24 9.49 2.61 -8.55
C PRO A 24 9.96 1.62 -9.61
N ALA A 25 10.82 2.09 -10.52
CA ALA A 25 11.32 1.29 -11.64
C ALA A 25 12.26 0.18 -11.15
N HIS A 26 11.73 -1.03 -11.02
CA HIS A 26 12.49 -2.26 -10.75
C HIS A 26 11.77 -3.46 -11.36
N ASP A 27 12.51 -4.52 -11.68
CA ASP A 27 12.00 -5.64 -12.48
C ASP A 27 10.77 -6.33 -11.88
N ALA A 28 10.69 -6.40 -10.55
CA ALA A 28 9.54 -7.03 -9.87
C ALA A 28 8.26 -6.21 -10.05
N ALA A 29 8.31 -4.88 -9.89
CA ALA A 29 7.17 -4.01 -10.18
C ALA A 29 6.76 -4.08 -11.64
N GLU A 30 7.72 -4.06 -12.58
CA GLU A 30 7.39 -4.14 -14.00
C GLU A 30 6.65 -5.45 -14.32
N ARG A 31 7.17 -6.60 -13.86
CA ARG A 31 6.50 -7.90 -14.05
C ARG A 31 5.10 -7.91 -13.46
N ALA A 32 4.92 -7.33 -12.27
CA ALA A 32 3.63 -7.28 -11.59
C ALA A 32 2.63 -6.38 -12.35
N LEU A 33 3.07 -5.22 -12.84
CA LEU A 33 2.26 -4.33 -13.67
C LEU A 33 1.91 -4.94 -15.02
N ARG A 34 2.81 -5.67 -15.67
CA ARG A 34 2.52 -6.40 -16.92
C ARG A 34 1.44 -7.45 -16.71
N LYS A 35 1.50 -8.19 -15.59
CA LYS A 35 0.46 -9.15 -15.23
C LYS A 35 -0.88 -8.47 -15.01
N LEU A 36 -0.91 -7.38 -14.22
CA LEU A 36 -2.14 -6.62 -13.97
C LEU A 36 -2.71 -6.02 -15.27
N HIS A 37 -1.85 -5.51 -16.16
CA HIS A 37 -2.26 -5.01 -17.47
C HIS A 37 -2.95 -6.09 -18.29
N HIS A 38 -2.38 -7.31 -18.36
CA HIS A 38 -3.00 -8.44 -19.03
C HIS A 38 -4.36 -8.82 -18.42
N GLU A 39 -4.46 -8.86 -17.09
CA GLU A 39 -5.72 -9.11 -16.37
C GLU A 39 -6.79 -8.05 -16.72
N ILE A 40 -6.41 -6.76 -16.79
CA ILE A 40 -7.35 -5.68 -17.16
C ILE A 40 -7.87 -5.86 -18.59
N LEU A 41 -6.99 -6.17 -19.54
CA LEU A 41 -7.40 -6.43 -20.93
C LEU A 41 -8.31 -7.66 -21.04
N GLY A 42 -8.02 -8.73 -20.29
CA GLY A 42 -8.84 -9.94 -20.23
C GLY A 42 -10.24 -9.71 -19.64
N MET A 43 -10.44 -8.61 -18.92
CA MET A 43 -11.74 -8.17 -18.39
C MET A 43 -12.44 -7.14 -19.31
N ASN A 44 -12.03 -7.04 -20.58
CA ASN A 44 -12.48 -6.03 -21.54
C ASN A 44 -12.25 -4.58 -21.07
N GLY A 45 -11.27 -4.36 -20.18
CA GLY A 45 -10.84 -3.04 -19.76
C GLY A 45 -9.79 -2.44 -20.68
N THR A 46 -9.41 -1.19 -20.39
CA THR A 46 -8.29 -0.50 -21.04
C THR A 46 -7.23 -0.13 -20.01
N ALA A 47 -5.97 -0.31 -20.40
CA ALA A 47 -4.82 0.08 -19.59
C ALA A 47 -3.66 0.43 -20.52
N VAL A 48 -2.79 1.32 -20.05
CA VAL A 48 -1.52 1.63 -20.70
C VAL A 48 -0.44 1.51 -19.65
N LEU A 49 0.63 0.78 -19.98
CA LEU A 49 1.82 0.67 -19.15
C LEU A 49 2.95 1.48 -19.79
N LEU A 50 3.55 2.39 -19.01
CA LEU A 50 4.61 3.28 -19.47
C LEU A 50 5.82 3.16 -18.53
N SER A 51 7.02 3.24 -19.10
CA SER A 51 8.22 3.60 -18.36
C SER A 51 8.41 5.11 -18.47
N CYS A 52 8.66 5.78 -17.35
CA CYS A 52 8.81 7.23 -17.31
C CYS A 52 9.85 7.64 -16.26
N ALA A 53 10.39 8.85 -16.43
CA ALA A 53 11.25 9.51 -15.46
C ALA A 53 10.68 10.90 -15.15
N ALA A 54 10.85 11.35 -13.91
CA ALA A 54 10.46 12.70 -13.53
C ALA A 54 11.35 13.71 -14.27
N LEU A 55 10.74 14.66 -14.98
CA LEU A 55 11.46 15.78 -15.59
C LEU A 55 11.70 16.92 -14.58
N ALA A 56 10.81 17.04 -13.60
CA ALA A 56 10.90 17.94 -12.45
C ALA A 56 10.02 17.40 -11.32
N GLY A 57 10.26 17.84 -10.08
CA GLY A 57 9.40 17.49 -8.94
C GLY A 57 9.55 16.07 -8.42
N GLU A 58 10.70 15.42 -8.66
CA GLU A 58 11.01 14.08 -8.15
C GLU A 58 10.78 13.96 -6.63
N HIS A 59 11.20 14.98 -5.87
CA HIS A 59 10.95 15.03 -4.42
C HIS A 59 9.47 14.91 -4.06
N GLY A 60 8.57 15.53 -4.84
CA GLY A 60 7.13 15.41 -4.61
C GLY A 60 6.63 13.99 -4.83
N VAL A 61 7.16 13.28 -5.83
CA VAL A 61 6.84 11.87 -6.07
C VAL A 61 7.34 11.00 -4.92
N VAL A 62 8.57 11.22 -4.45
CA VAL A 62 9.13 10.52 -3.28
C VAL A 62 8.29 10.78 -2.03
N SER A 63 7.87 12.02 -1.79
CA SER A 63 7.01 12.37 -0.65
C SER A 63 5.64 11.68 -0.71
N LEU A 64 5.07 11.44 -1.90
CA LEU A 64 3.84 10.65 -2.02
C LEU A 64 4.05 9.21 -1.56
N PHE A 65 5.18 8.59 -1.89
CA PHE A 65 5.52 7.26 -1.38
C PHE A 65 5.74 7.26 0.12
N GLN A 66 6.48 8.24 0.66
CA GLN A 66 6.74 8.38 2.09
C GLN A 66 5.43 8.55 2.87
N ALA A 67 4.57 9.49 2.47
CA ALA A 67 3.28 9.70 3.12
C ALA A 67 2.39 8.44 3.09
N ALA A 68 2.42 7.68 2.00
CA ALA A 68 1.71 6.41 1.92
C ALA A 68 2.28 5.37 2.90
N ARG A 69 3.59 5.39 3.23
CA ARG A 69 4.20 4.50 4.23
C ARG A 69 3.94 4.97 5.64
N ASP A 70 4.08 6.27 5.88
CA ASP A 70 3.82 6.87 7.18
C ASP A 70 2.40 6.56 7.66
N SER A 71 1.40 6.69 6.78
CA SER A 71 0.02 6.32 7.10
C SER A 71 -0.17 4.83 7.45
N GLU A 72 0.58 3.92 6.82
CA GLU A 72 0.52 2.50 7.18
C GLU A 72 1.25 2.20 8.49
N TYR A 73 2.33 2.91 8.78
CA TYR A 73 3.05 2.79 10.05
C TYR A 73 2.25 3.38 11.22
N GLU A 74 1.55 4.49 11.02
CA GLU A 74 0.62 5.05 12.01
C GLU A 74 -0.43 3.99 12.42
N GLU A 75 -1.04 3.29 11.46
CA GLU A 75 -2.01 2.22 11.76
C GLU A 75 -1.39 1.08 12.59
N ILE A 76 -0.12 0.74 12.34
CA ILE A 76 0.61 -0.27 13.12
C ILE A 76 0.87 0.23 14.54
N LEU A 77 1.32 1.48 14.68
CA LEU A 77 1.58 2.10 15.97
C LEU A 77 0.32 2.19 16.83
N ASP A 78 -0.81 2.56 16.22
CA ASP A 78 -2.11 2.59 16.88
C ASP A 78 -2.49 1.20 17.42
N LYS A 79 -2.34 0.15 16.60
CA LYS A 79 -2.58 -1.24 17.05
C LYS A 79 -1.66 -1.66 18.20
N CYS A 80 -0.40 -1.22 18.17
CA CYS A 80 0.52 -1.46 19.28
C CYS A 80 0.05 -0.75 20.55
N ALA A 81 -0.38 0.51 20.46
CA ALA A 81 -0.89 1.27 21.61
C ALA A 81 -2.16 0.64 22.19
N ASP A 82 -3.09 0.21 21.33
CA ASP A 82 -4.30 -0.52 21.72
C ASP A 82 -3.96 -1.82 22.45
N PHE A 83 -2.98 -2.57 21.93
CA PHE A 83 -2.52 -3.82 22.55
C PHE A 83 -1.93 -3.58 23.95
N HIS A 84 -1.06 -2.57 24.11
CA HIS A 84 -0.49 -2.22 25.42
C HIS A 84 -1.57 -1.79 26.40
N THR A 85 -2.52 -0.96 25.96
CA THR A 85 -3.67 -0.55 26.76
C THR A 85 -4.52 -1.77 27.18
N GLY A 86 -4.67 -2.75 26.30
CA GLY A 86 -5.33 -4.02 26.61
C GLY A 86 -4.61 -4.79 27.72
N LEU A 87 -3.28 -4.95 27.60
CA LEU A 87 -2.45 -5.62 28.61
C LEU A 87 -2.52 -4.93 29.97
N GLU A 88 -2.45 -3.59 30.01
CA GLU A 88 -2.56 -2.83 31.26
C GLU A 88 -3.92 -3.04 31.94
N LYS A 89 -5.01 -3.08 31.16
CA LYS A 89 -6.36 -3.36 31.68
C LYS A 89 -6.47 -4.78 32.26
N GLU A 90 -5.98 -5.78 31.54
CA GLU A 90 -6.00 -7.19 32.01
C GLU A 90 -5.14 -7.38 33.26
N TYR A 91 -3.95 -6.75 33.29
CA TYR A 91 -3.06 -6.76 34.44
C TYR A 91 -3.72 -6.13 35.67
N ALA A 92 -4.31 -4.94 35.53
CA ALA A 92 -5.04 -4.28 36.63
C ALA A 92 -6.24 -5.10 37.12
N ALA A 93 -6.90 -5.83 36.22
CA ALA A 93 -8.00 -6.74 36.54
C ALA A 93 -7.53 -8.09 37.13
N SER A 94 -6.21 -8.35 37.23
CA SER A 94 -5.63 -9.65 37.59
C SER A 94 -6.20 -10.83 36.77
N HIS A 95 -6.63 -10.53 35.54
CA HIS A 95 -7.34 -11.45 34.67
C HIS A 95 -6.34 -12.10 33.70
N PHE A 96 -5.56 -13.03 34.21
CA PHE A 96 -4.53 -13.73 33.44
C PHE A 96 -5.12 -15.00 32.80
N THR A 97 -5.73 -14.84 31.63
CA THR A 97 -6.15 -15.99 30.83
C THR A 97 -4.94 -16.52 30.06
N TYR A 98 -4.34 -17.61 30.54
CA TYR A 98 -3.38 -18.37 29.74
C TYR A 98 -4.18 -19.20 28.72
N GLY A 99 -4.02 -18.88 27.44
CA GLY A 99 -4.55 -19.74 26.38
C GLY A 99 -3.82 -21.07 26.41
N GLU A 100 -4.56 -22.16 26.67
CA GLU A 100 -4.10 -23.52 26.34
C GLU A 100 -3.90 -23.69 24.82
#